data_AF-A0A3B0UAJ4-F1
#
_entry.id   AF-A0A3B0UAJ4-F1
#
_cell.length_a   1.000
_cell.length_b   1.000
_cell.length_c   1.000
_cell.angle_alpha   90.00
_cell.angle_beta   90.00
_cell.angle_gamma   90.00
#
_symmetry.space_group_name_H-M   'P 1'
#
loop_
_entity.id
_entity.type
_entity.pdbx_description
1 polymer ?
#
loop_
_entity_poly.entity_id
_entity_poly.type
_entity_poly.pdbx_seq_one_letter_code
_entity_poly.pdbx_strand_id
1 'polypeptide(L)'
;TSSYSEYDAADTIPYFKSWEYDQNLETKGTGVNIKVGLIVQPVKWLRVGVAYHSPTWYFDMRDVWYTTTFANLEWTSPGSVSSPTGNYQYKLNTPMKILADAGVLIGDRGSVSFEYEYLNYAKAKFKSSNYDYLTENGNIQKYYRSTNNFRVGTEWRFGNADVRAGYAVYGSPYARNLNDGMRQSFSGGLGLHVNNFTIDVAYVYSKMNKDYYFYGTKDIVVNPVKNSFHNNSVVLSLGYRL
;
A
#
# COMPACT_ATOMS: atom_id res chain seq x y z
N THR A 1 1.84 12.72 -10.64
CA THR A 1 2.02 12.98 -12.08
C THR A 1 2.62 11.76 -12.71
N SER A 2 2.06 11.33 -13.83
CA SER A 2 2.63 10.27 -14.66
C SER A 2 3.01 10.89 -15.98
N SER A 3 4.22 10.61 -16.47
CA SER A 3 4.72 11.12 -17.74
C SER A 3 5.06 9.94 -18.64
N TYR A 4 4.71 10.07 -19.91
CA TYR A 4 5.02 9.11 -20.96
C TYR A 4 5.70 9.87 -22.08
N SER A 5 6.81 9.36 -22.58
CA SER A 5 7.53 9.98 -23.68
C SER A 5 7.94 8.97 -24.73
N GLU A 6 7.93 9.42 -25.98
CA GLU A 6 8.34 8.69 -27.15
C GLU A 6 9.25 9.59 -28.00
N TYR A 7 10.33 9.03 -28.52
CA TYR A 7 11.32 9.74 -29.33
C TYR A 7 11.71 8.88 -30.52
N ASP A 8 11.81 9.49 -31.70
CA ASP A 8 12.40 8.83 -32.87
C ASP A 8 13.91 9.02 -32.88
N ALA A 9 14.60 8.20 -32.08
CA ALA A 9 16.06 8.28 -31.97
C ALA A 9 16.80 7.86 -33.26
N ALA A 10 16.14 7.09 -34.14
CA ALA A 10 16.74 6.56 -35.37
C ALA A 10 16.37 7.38 -36.62
N ASP A 11 15.50 8.39 -36.49
CA ASP A 11 15.00 9.23 -37.59
C ASP A 11 14.36 8.40 -38.71
N THR A 12 13.56 7.41 -38.30
CA THR A 12 12.93 6.43 -39.21
C THR A 12 11.45 6.67 -39.43
N ILE A 13 10.82 7.53 -38.62
CA ILE A 13 9.41 7.87 -38.65
C ILE A 13 9.30 9.27 -39.27
N PRO A 14 8.87 9.37 -40.55
CA PRO A 14 8.75 10.65 -41.21
C PRO A 14 7.88 11.61 -40.39
N TYR A 15 8.32 12.87 -40.27
CA TYR A 15 7.56 13.96 -39.67
C TYR A 15 7.37 13.91 -38.15
N PHE A 16 8.00 12.98 -37.43
CA PHE A 16 7.88 12.83 -35.99
C PHE A 16 9.25 12.84 -35.31
N LYS A 17 9.45 13.73 -34.31
CA LYS A 17 10.69 13.76 -33.53
C LYS A 17 10.49 13.27 -32.10
N SER A 18 9.49 13.83 -31.42
CA SER A 18 9.22 13.48 -30.04
C SER A 18 7.78 13.78 -29.64
N TRP A 19 7.26 12.98 -28.72
CA TRP A 19 5.97 13.17 -28.09
C TRP A 19 6.09 12.95 -26.59
N GLU A 20 5.41 13.79 -25.82
CA GLU A 20 5.34 13.67 -24.38
C GLU A 20 3.88 13.86 -23.93
N TYR A 21 3.46 13.03 -23.00
CA TYR A 21 2.13 13.03 -22.43
C TYR A 21 2.20 12.97 -20.92
N ASP A 22 1.80 14.06 -20.30
CA ASP A 22 1.72 14.21 -18.86
C ASP A 22 0.28 14.09 -18.39
N GLN A 23 0.05 13.20 -17.45
CA GLN A 23 -1.21 13.08 -16.73
C GLN A 23 -1.04 13.54 -15.28
N ASN A 24 -1.88 14.50 -14.90
CA ASN A 24 -1.99 14.97 -13.53
C ASN A 24 -3.35 14.55 -12.96
N LEU A 25 -3.34 13.86 -11.83
CA LEU A 25 -4.51 13.52 -11.03
C LEU A 25 -4.17 13.84 -9.58
N GLU A 26 -5.00 14.67 -8.96
CA GLU A 26 -4.96 14.97 -7.54
C GLU A 26 -6.28 14.49 -6.91
N THR A 27 -6.17 13.58 -5.95
CA THR A 27 -7.30 13.10 -5.14
C THR A 27 -7.15 13.62 -3.71
N LYS A 28 -8.14 14.40 -3.25
CA LYS A 28 -8.21 14.89 -1.86
C LYS A 28 -9.46 14.35 -1.20
N GLY A 29 -9.42 14.14 0.11
CA GLY A 29 -10.66 14.00 0.86
C GLY A 29 -10.50 13.74 2.34
N THR A 30 -11.63 13.84 3.02
CA THR A 30 -11.73 13.76 4.48
C THR A 30 -12.48 12.51 4.87
N GLY A 31 -11.92 11.75 5.81
CA GLY A 31 -12.51 10.52 6.30
C GLY A 31 -12.41 10.36 7.81
N VAL A 32 -13.35 9.61 8.38
CA VAL A 32 -13.43 9.30 9.80
C VAL A 32 -13.47 7.78 9.99
N ASN A 33 -12.79 7.28 11.03
CA ASN A 33 -12.92 5.90 11.50
C ASN A 33 -12.96 5.87 13.04
N ILE A 34 -13.36 4.71 13.56
CA ILE A 34 -13.38 4.40 14.98
C ILE A 34 -12.56 3.14 15.19
N LYS A 35 -11.73 3.14 16.24
CA LYS A 35 -10.90 2.01 16.64
C LYS A 35 -11.14 1.73 18.11
N VAL A 36 -11.47 0.48 18.43
CA VAL A 36 -11.68 0.02 19.81
C VAL A 36 -10.85 -1.24 20.00
N GLY A 37 -10.13 -1.32 21.11
CA GLY A 37 -9.33 -2.48 21.45
C GLY A 37 -9.36 -2.78 22.94
N LEU A 38 -9.16 -4.05 23.26
CA LEU A 38 -9.03 -4.56 24.62
C LEU A 38 -7.74 -5.36 24.70
N ILE A 39 -6.94 -5.08 25.73
CA ILE A 39 -5.77 -5.87 26.08
C ILE A 39 -5.94 -6.41 27.49
N VAL A 40 -5.67 -7.70 27.65
CA VAL A 40 -5.69 -8.37 28.95
C VAL A 40 -4.32 -8.95 29.24
N GLN A 41 -3.96 -8.99 30.52
CA GLN A 41 -2.72 -9.59 31.00
C GLN A 41 -3.07 -10.67 32.03
N PRO A 42 -3.44 -11.89 31.60
CA PRO A 42 -3.88 -12.95 32.52
C PRO A 42 -2.79 -13.34 33.52
N VAL A 43 -1.53 -13.25 33.10
CA VAL A 43 -0.33 -13.50 33.91
C VAL A 43 0.75 -12.49 33.51
N LYS A 44 1.70 -12.20 34.41
CA LYS A 44 2.71 -11.14 34.22
C LYS A 44 3.51 -11.24 32.91
N TRP A 45 3.69 -12.45 32.40
CA TRP A 45 4.48 -12.72 31.20
C TRP A 45 3.63 -12.80 29.91
N LEU A 46 2.29 -12.77 29.97
CA LEU A 46 1.44 -12.93 28.81
C LEU A 46 0.51 -11.73 28.64
N ARG A 47 0.53 -11.13 27.45
CA ARG A 47 -0.44 -10.12 27.01
C ARG A 47 -1.22 -10.67 25.83
N VAL A 48 -2.53 -10.47 25.83
CA VAL A 48 -3.41 -10.85 24.73
C VAL A 48 -4.30 -9.66 24.40
N GLY A 49 -4.31 -9.27 23.13
CA GLY A 49 -5.06 -8.15 22.61
C GLY A 49 -6.06 -8.57 21.54
N VAL A 50 -7.16 -7.83 21.47
CA VAL A 50 -8.09 -7.84 20.34
C VAL A 50 -8.47 -6.40 20.02
N ALA A 51 -8.52 -6.06 18.73
CA ALA A 51 -8.97 -4.76 18.30
C ALA A 51 -9.89 -4.85 17.08
N TYR A 52 -10.84 -3.93 17.03
CA TYR A 52 -11.72 -3.71 15.89
C TYR A 52 -11.49 -2.30 15.37
N HIS A 53 -11.16 -2.20 14.08
CA HIS A 53 -11.12 -0.95 13.35
C HIS A 53 -12.32 -0.92 12.40
N SER A 54 -13.17 0.10 12.55
CA SER A 54 -14.26 0.35 11.61
C SER A 54 -13.71 0.64 10.21
N PRO A 55 -14.57 0.55 9.17
CA PRO A 55 -14.31 1.26 7.92
C PRO A 55 -13.90 2.70 8.19
N THR A 56 -12.93 3.21 7.43
CA THR A 56 -12.84 4.66 7.21
C THR A 56 -13.91 5.04 6.19
N TRP A 57 -14.80 5.93 6.61
CA TRP A 57 -15.82 6.56 5.76
C TRP A 57 -15.28 7.88 5.25
N TYR A 58 -14.97 7.95 3.96
CA TYR A 58 -14.62 9.19 3.27
C TYR A 58 -15.89 9.82 2.70
N PHE A 59 -16.23 11.02 3.18
CA PHE A 59 -17.49 11.68 2.87
C PHE A 59 -17.40 12.68 1.70
N ASP A 60 -16.19 13.15 1.40
CA ASP A 60 -15.91 14.14 0.37
C ASP A 60 -14.55 13.79 -0.28
N MET A 61 -14.55 12.76 -1.12
CA MET A 61 -13.43 12.51 -2.03
C MET A 61 -13.61 13.40 -3.24
N ARG A 62 -12.56 14.13 -3.63
CA ARG A 62 -12.54 15.06 -4.75
C ARG A 62 -11.32 14.78 -5.61
N ASP A 63 -11.58 14.40 -6.85
CA ASP A 63 -10.57 14.23 -7.89
C ASP A 63 -10.52 15.47 -8.76
N VAL A 64 -9.32 15.95 -9.06
CA VAL A 64 -9.04 16.98 -10.05
C VAL A 64 -7.99 16.43 -11.00
N TRP A 65 -8.29 16.41 -12.30
CA TRP A 65 -7.35 15.88 -13.29
C TRP A 65 -7.29 16.72 -14.55
N TYR A 66 -6.14 16.69 -15.20
CA TYR A 66 -5.92 17.24 -16.52
C TYR A 66 -4.73 16.53 -17.15
N THR A 67 -4.61 16.68 -18.46
CA THR A 67 -3.55 16.07 -19.25
C THR A 67 -2.89 17.15 -20.10
N THR A 68 -1.59 17.05 -20.28
CA THR A 68 -0.83 17.91 -21.19
C THR A 68 -0.14 17.03 -22.20
N THR A 69 -0.29 17.37 -23.46
CA THR A 69 0.37 16.69 -24.58
C THR A 69 1.31 17.65 -25.26
N PHE A 70 2.57 17.27 -25.40
CA PHE A 70 3.56 17.96 -26.19
C PHE A 70 3.90 17.13 -27.43
N ALA A 71 3.99 17.78 -28.59
CA ALA A 71 4.40 17.13 -29.83
C ALA A 71 5.42 18.00 -30.56
N ASN A 72 6.48 17.35 -31.03
CA ASN A 72 7.48 17.92 -31.92
C ASN A 72 7.40 17.18 -33.26
N LEU A 73 6.78 17.84 -34.23
CA LEU A 73 6.59 17.32 -35.58
C LEU A 73 7.41 18.19 -36.55
N GLU A 74 8.10 17.60 -37.50
CA GLU A 74 9.13 18.30 -38.31
C GLU A 74 8.62 19.48 -39.13
N TRP A 75 7.32 19.49 -39.43
CA TRP A 75 6.64 20.46 -40.28
C TRP A 75 5.95 21.58 -39.51
N THR A 76 6.03 21.59 -38.16
CA THR A 76 5.45 22.64 -37.33
C THR A 76 6.36 22.98 -36.15
N SER A 77 6.16 24.14 -35.54
CA SER A 77 6.83 24.45 -34.27
C SER A 77 6.36 23.45 -33.21
N PRO A 78 7.26 22.92 -32.36
CA PRO A 78 6.86 22.12 -31.22
C PRO A 78 5.85 22.88 -30.37
N GLY A 79 4.84 22.18 -29.86
CA GLY A 79 3.75 22.79 -29.11
C GLY A 79 3.19 21.87 -28.06
N SER A 80 2.65 22.47 -27.00
CA SER A 80 1.91 21.77 -25.95
C SER A 80 0.45 22.21 -25.92
N VAL A 81 -0.43 21.25 -25.66
CA VAL A 81 -1.87 21.50 -25.46
C VAL A 81 -2.29 20.79 -24.18
N SER A 82 -3.08 21.47 -23.37
CA SER A 82 -3.68 20.90 -22.17
C SER A 82 -5.16 20.62 -22.39
N SER A 83 -5.64 19.49 -21.86
CA SER A 83 -7.06 19.20 -21.77
C SER A 83 -7.75 20.17 -20.80
N PRO A 84 -9.08 20.34 -20.90
CA PRO A 84 -9.85 20.94 -19.82
C PRO A 84 -9.61 20.18 -18.49
N THR A 85 -9.70 20.92 -17.39
CA THR A 85 -9.61 20.32 -16.05
C THR A 85 -10.92 19.61 -15.69
N GLY A 86 -10.83 18.31 -15.48
CA GLY A 86 -11.92 17.51 -14.91
C GLY A 86 -11.95 17.62 -13.38
N ASN A 87 -13.15 17.56 -12.81
CA ASN A 87 -13.37 17.49 -11.37
C ASN A 87 -14.54 16.56 -11.07
N TYR A 88 -14.37 15.69 -10.08
CA TYR A 88 -15.42 14.77 -9.68
C TYR A 88 -15.41 14.50 -8.17
N GLN A 89 -16.60 14.39 -7.58
CA GLN A 89 -16.78 14.13 -6.15
C GLN A 89 -17.49 12.80 -5.89
N TYR A 90 -16.98 12.06 -4.92
CA TYR A 90 -17.53 10.77 -4.52
C TYR A 90 -17.25 10.47 -3.04
N LYS A 91 -17.74 9.33 -2.58
CA LYS A 91 -17.56 8.78 -1.24
C LYS A 91 -16.93 7.41 -1.34
N LEU A 92 -16.08 7.07 -0.38
CA LEU A 92 -15.41 5.78 -0.31
C LEU A 92 -15.53 5.22 1.11
N ASN A 93 -16.01 3.98 1.20
CA ASN A 93 -15.94 3.20 2.43
C ASN A 93 -14.84 2.16 2.28
N THR A 94 -13.84 2.23 3.14
CA THR A 94 -12.76 1.23 3.17
C THR A 94 -13.18 -0.04 3.93
N PRO A 95 -12.49 -1.17 3.75
CA PRO A 95 -12.72 -2.37 4.55
C PRO A 95 -12.51 -2.15 6.05
N MET A 96 -13.32 -2.80 6.87
CA MET A 96 -13.07 -2.95 8.30
C MET A 96 -11.89 -3.90 8.56
N LYS A 97 -11.29 -3.82 9.74
CA LYS A 97 -10.20 -4.70 10.17
C LYS A 97 -10.43 -5.23 11.57
N ILE A 98 -10.10 -6.49 11.79
CA ILE A 98 -10.06 -7.14 13.10
C ILE A 98 -8.63 -7.58 13.35
N LEU A 99 -8.12 -7.30 14.54
CA LEU A 99 -6.78 -7.68 14.97
C LEU A 99 -6.88 -8.54 16.21
N ALA A 100 -6.04 -9.56 16.29
CA ALA A 100 -5.79 -10.34 17.49
C ALA A 100 -4.28 -10.47 17.67
N ASP A 101 -3.78 -10.16 18.85
CA ASP A 101 -2.36 -10.18 19.15
C ASP A 101 -2.07 -10.90 20.46
N ALA A 102 -0.89 -11.49 20.54
CA ALA A 102 -0.38 -12.11 21.74
C ALA A 102 1.11 -11.79 21.88
N GLY A 103 1.52 -11.44 23.09
CA GLY A 103 2.90 -11.15 23.44
C GLY A 103 3.33 -11.91 24.68
N VAL A 104 4.48 -12.58 24.60
CA VAL A 104 5.12 -13.30 25.70
C VAL A 104 6.39 -12.57 26.10
N LEU A 105 6.47 -12.16 27.36
CA LEU A 105 7.67 -11.58 27.97
C LEU A 105 8.54 -12.68 28.55
N ILE A 106 9.83 -12.65 28.25
CA ILE A 106 10.81 -13.63 28.70
C ILE A 106 11.71 -12.94 29.73
N GLY A 107 11.18 -12.84 30.96
CA GLY A 107 11.81 -12.10 32.05
C GLY A 107 12.09 -10.65 31.67
N ASP A 108 13.30 -10.19 31.97
CA ASP A 108 13.87 -8.89 31.58
C ASP A 108 14.71 -8.96 30.29
N ARG A 109 14.81 -10.16 29.69
CA ARG A 109 15.72 -10.44 28.57
C ARG A 109 15.10 -10.19 27.21
N GLY A 110 13.77 -10.21 27.08
CA GLY A 110 13.16 -10.07 25.78
C GLY A 110 11.67 -10.40 25.72
N SER A 111 11.18 -10.50 24.49
CA SER A 111 9.80 -10.87 24.20
C SER A 111 9.64 -11.55 22.84
N VAL A 112 8.54 -12.28 22.68
CA VAL A 112 8.06 -12.83 21.41
C VAL A 112 6.63 -12.37 21.23
N SER A 113 6.27 -11.92 20.03
CA SER A 113 4.93 -11.48 19.69
C SER A 113 4.40 -12.15 18.44
N PHE A 114 3.09 -12.32 18.40
CA PHE A 114 2.33 -12.77 17.26
C PHE A 114 1.14 -11.85 17.06
N GLU A 115 0.84 -11.52 15.82
CA GLU A 115 -0.33 -10.73 15.43
C GLU A 115 -1.01 -11.38 14.23
N TYR A 116 -2.33 -11.42 14.30
CA TYR A 116 -3.23 -11.80 13.23
C TYR A 116 -4.13 -10.62 12.88
N GLU A 117 -4.18 -10.26 11.60
CA GLU A 117 -5.06 -9.21 11.09
C GLU A 117 -5.96 -9.79 9.99
N TYR A 118 -7.27 -9.68 10.20
CA TYR A 118 -8.31 -10.03 9.24
C TYR A 118 -8.92 -8.77 8.64
N LEU A 119 -9.11 -8.76 7.32
CA LEU A 119 -9.73 -7.65 6.61
C LEU A 119 -10.44 -8.13 5.34
N ASN A 120 -11.56 -7.50 4.98
CA ASN A 120 -12.40 -7.92 3.86
C ASN A 120 -12.46 -6.87 2.74
N TYR A 121 -11.57 -6.98 1.76
CA TYR A 121 -11.50 -6.05 0.63
C TYR A 121 -12.76 -6.02 -0.24
N ALA A 122 -13.52 -7.12 -0.30
CA ALA A 122 -14.78 -7.18 -1.05
C ALA A 122 -15.87 -6.27 -0.46
N LYS A 123 -15.68 -5.75 0.76
CA LYS A 123 -16.61 -4.81 1.41
C LYS A 123 -16.26 -3.34 1.17
N ALA A 124 -15.18 -3.04 0.45
CA ALA A 124 -14.93 -1.68 -0.01
C ALA A 124 -16.06 -1.23 -0.95
N LYS A 125 -16.47 0.03 -0.85
CA LYS A 125 -17.60 0.53 -1.67
C LYS A 125 -17.45 2.01 -2.02
N PHE A 126 -17.66 2.33 -3.28
CA PHE A 126 -17.85 3.69 -3.77
C PHE A 126 -19.32 4.09 -3.75
N LYS A 127 -19.59 5.38 -3.51
CA LYS A 127 -20.91 5.99 -3.63
C LYS A 127 -20.76 7.41 -4.18
N SER A 128 -21.72 7.92 -4.93
CA SER A 128 -21.85 9.35 -5.23
C SER A 128 -23.33 9.74 -5.30
N SER A 129 -23.62 11.01 -5.55
CA SER A 129 -24.99 11.50 -5.79
C SER A 129 -25.45 11.33 -7.23
N ASN A 130 -24.53 11.26 -8.21
CA ASN A 130 -24.82 11.29 -9.64
C ASN A 130 -24.43 10.00 -10.38
N TYR A 131 -23.76 9.05 -9.72
CA TYR A 131 -23.35 7.76 -10.26
C TYR A 131 -23.43 6.66 -9.20
N ASP A 132 -24.08 5.55 -9.51
CA ASP A 132 -24.44 4.51 -8.52
C ASP A 132 -23.32 3.51 -8.21
N TYR A 133 -22.26 3.48 -9.02
CA TYR A 133 -21.15 2.54 -8.93
C TYR A 133 -21.57 1.07 -8.86
N LEU A 134 -22.72 0.68 -9.44
CA LEU A 134 -23.20 -0.69 -9.34
C LEU A 134 -22.20 -1.68 -9.96
N THR A 135 -21.65 -1.35 -11.12
CA THR A 135 -20.66 -2.18 -11.82
C THR A 135 -19.34 -2.26 -11.06
N GLU A 136 -18.80 -1.14 -10.61
CA GLU A 136 -17.52 -1.06 -9.90
C GLU A 136 -17.60 -1.76 -8.56
N ASN A 137 -18.68 -1.54 -7.80
CA ASN A 137 -18.89 -2.21 -6.52
C ASN A 137 -19.16 -3.72 -6.71
N GLY A 138 -19.79 -4.12 -7.81
CA GLY A 138 -19.94 -5.53 -8.21
C GLY A 138 -18.58 -6.15 -8.56
N ASN A 139 -17.74 -5.43 -9.29
CA ASN A 139 -16.37 -5.84 -9.61
C ASN A 139 -15.51 -5.95 -8.34
N ILE A 140 -15.64 -5.02 -7.40
CA ILE A 140 -14.93 -5.09 -6.12
C ILE A 140 -15.31 -6.39 -5.38
N GLN A 141 -16.60 -6.69 -5.28
CA GLN A 141 -17.08 -7.91 -4.62
C GLN A 141 -16.65 -9.19 -5.34
N LYS A 142 -16.52 -9.15 -6.67
CA LYS A 142 -16.17 -10.31 -7.50
C LYS A 142 -14.67 -10.61 -7.49
N TYR A 143 -13.84 -9.57 -7.53
CA TYR A 143 -12.40 -9.69 -7.75
C TYR A 143 -11.55 -9.53 -6.50
N TYR A 144 -12.12 -9.04 -5.40
CA TYR A 144 -11.45 -9.00 -4.10
C TYR A 144 -12.04 -10.00 -3.12
N ARG A 145 -11.25 -10.37 -2.11
CA ARG A 145 -11.63 -11.31 -1.05
C ARG A 145 -11.15 -10.86 0.31
N SER A 146 -11.59 -11.59 1.34
CA SER A 146 -10.98 -11.47 2.66
C SER A 146 -9.52 -11.90 2.64
N THR A 147 -8.72 -11.21 3.42
CA THR A 147 -7.28 -11.41 3.55
C THR A 147 -6.93 -11.61 5.02
N ASN A 148 -6.00 -12.53 5.23
CA ASN A 148 -5.42 -12.87 6.51
C ASN A 148 -3.95 -12.48 6.47
N ASN A 149 -3.55 -11.63 7.41
CA ASN A 149 -2.16 -11.23 7.58
C ASN A 149 -1.65 -11.76 8.91
N PHE A 150 -0.40 -12.21 8.91
CA PHE A 150 0.27 -12.75 10.08
C PHE A 150 1.60 -12.04 10.28
N ARG A 151 1.91 -11.68 11.52
CA ARG A 151 3.19 -11.09 11.90
C ARG A 151 3.73 -11.80 13.13
N VAL A 152 5.00 -12.16 13.11
CA VAL A 152 5.73 -12.69 14.25
C VAL A 152 6.96 -11.82 14.47
N GLY A 153 7.21 -11.47 15.72
CA GLY A 153 8.36 -10.67 16.11
C GLY A 153 9.03 -11.19 17.36
N THR A 154 10.29 -10.85 17.54
CA THR A 154 11.00 -11.06 18.80
C THR A 154 11.96 -9.91 19.06
N GLU A 155 12.12 -9.58 20.34
CA GLU A 155 13.06 -8.59 20.83
C GLU A 155 13.91 -9.22 21.94
N TRP A 156 15.21 -9.01 21.90
CA TRP A 156 16.16 -9.49 22.89
C TRP A 156 17.08 -8.37 23.35
N ARG A 157 17.23 -8.21 24.66
CA ARG A 157 18.03 -7.16 25.28
C ARG A 157 19.35 -7.72 25.80
N PHE A 158 20.44 -7.03 25.47
CA PHE A 158 21.80 -7.31 25.88
C PHE A 158 22.42 -6.06 26.49
N GLY A 159 22.16 -5.83 27.78
CA GLY A 159 22.62 -4.63 28.48
C GLY A 159 22.01 -3.37 27.89
N ASN A 160 22.85 -2.57 27.23
CA ASN A 160 22.47 -1.31 26.59
C ASN A 160 22.07 -1.47 25.11
N ALA A 161 22.12 -2.69 24.57
CA ALA A 161 21.71 -3.00 23.21
C ALA A 161 20.43 -3.84 23.19
N ASP A 162 19.66 -3.72 22.12
CA ASP A 162 18.60 -4.64 21.78
C ASP A 162 18.72 -5.14 20.34
N VAL A 163 18.25 -6.35 20.12
CA VAL A 163 18.19 -6.98 18.81
C VAL A 163 16.74 -7.36 18.55
N ARG A 164 16.22 -6.96 17.39
CA ARG A 164 14.87 -7.27 16.95
C ARG A 164 14.90 -8.07 15.66
N ALA A 165 14.03 -9.06 15.56
CA ALA A 165 13.81 -9.82 14.34
C ALA A 165 12.31 -10.02 14.14
N GLY A 166 11.88 -10.06 12.88
CA GLY A 166 10.47 -10.22 12.56
C GLY A 166 10.23 -10.82 11.18
N TYR A 167 9.07 -11.43 11.04
CA TYR A 167 8.56 -11.98 9.80
C TYR A 167 7.08 -11.66 9.66
N ALA A 168 6.67 -11.19 8.48
CA ALA A 168 5.27 -10.88 8.19
C ALA A 168 4.85 -11.49 6.86
N VAL A 169 3.67 -12.08 6.82
CA VAL A 169 3.00 -12.57 5.62
C VAL A 169 1.69 -11.82 5.46
N TYR A 170 1.55 -11.15 4.33
CA TYR A 170 0.35 -10.46 3.93
C TYR A 170 -0.32 -11.28 2.83
N GLY A 171 -1.53 -11.76 3.10
CA GLY A 171 -2.28 -12.52 2.13
C GLY A 171 -2.70 -11.68 0.92
N SER A 172 -3.06 -12.35 -0.16
CA SER A 172 -3.54 -11.67 -1.36
C SER A 172 -4.97 -11.16 -1.21
N PRO A 173 -5.22 -9.88 -1.55
CA PRO A 173 -6.57 -9.33 -1.59
C PRO A 173 -7.38 -9.82 -2.78
N TYR A 174 -6.74 -10.43 -3.79
CA TYR A 174 -7.37 -10.78 -5.06
C TYR A 174 -8.01 -12.18 -5.02
N ALA A 175 -9.22 -12.28 -5.55
CA ALA A 175 -9.93 -13.52 -5.73
C ALA A 175 -9.55 -14.21 -7.06
N ARG A 176 -9.90 -15.49 -7.19
CA ARG A 176 -9.82 -16.27 -8.45
C ARG A 176 -8.44 -16.29 -9.11
N ASN A 177 -7.37 -16.20 -8.33
CA ASN A 177 -5.99 -16.12 -8.83
C ASN A 177 -5.78 -15.03 -9.89
N LEU A 178 -6.55 -13.94 -9.79
CA LEU A 178 -6.38 -12.79 -10.69
C LEU A 178 -4.97 -12.21 -10.56
N ASN A 179 -4.40 -12.30 -9.36
CA ASN A 179 -3.05 -11.87 -9.04
C ASN A 179 -2.55 -12.63 -7.81
N ASP A 180 -1.28 -13.01 -7.77
CA ASP A 180 -0.65 -13.54 -6.56
C ASP A 180 -0.80 -12.53 -5.42
N GLY A 181 -0.28 -11.30 -5.53
CA GLY A 181 -0.52 -10.20 -4.59
C GLY A 181 -0.10 -10.45 -3.14
N MET A 182 0.38 -11.64 -2.81
CA MET A 182 0.93 -12.00 -1.52
C MET A 182 2.28 -11.28 -1.33
N ARG A 183 2.49 -10.74 -0.13
CA ARG A 183 3.74 -10.09 0.24
C ARG A 183 4.31 -10.74 1.48
N GLN A 184 5.60 -11.05 1.45
CA GLN A 184 6.35 -11.51 2.61
C GLN A 184 7.39 -10.45 2.97
N SER A 185 7.58 -10.21 4.26
CA SER A 185 8.55 -9.25 4.76
C SER A 185 9.39 -9.88 5.86
N PHE A 186 10.70 -9.71 5.77
CA PHE A 186 11.69 -10.09 6.78
C PHE A 186 12.28 -8.81 7.33
N SER A 187 12.35 -8.70 8.66
CA SER A 187 12.91 -7.52 9.30
C SER A 187 13.95 -7.89 10.35
N GLY A 188 15.00 -7.08 10.44
CA GLY A 188 16.00 -7.14 11.49
C GLY A 188 16.29 -5.72 11.99
N GLY A 189 16.60 -5.57 13.27
CA GLY A 189 16.92 -4.27 13.84
C GLY A 189 17.84 -4.36 15.03
N LEU A 190 18.55 -3.27 15.27
CA LEU A 190 19.44 -3.07 16.41
C LEU A 190 19.09 -1.74 17.06
N GLY A 191 18.85 -1.77 18.36
CA GLY A 191 18.70 -0.59 19.21
C GLY A 191 19.88 -0.44 20.15
N LEU A 192 20.33 0.79 20.37
CA LEU A 192 21.36 1.15 21.34
C LEU A 192 20.85 2.26 22.24
N HIS A 193 20.96 2.07 23.54
CA HIS A 193 20.56 3.02 24.56
C HIS A 193 21.79 3.48 25.35
N VAL A 194 22.20 4.74 25.19
CA VAL A 194 23.35 5.29 25.91
C VAL A 194 22.89 6.51 26.70
N ASN A 195 22.83 6.37 28.03
CA ASN A 195 22.31 7.39 28.94
C ASN A 195 20.91 7.85 28.52
N ASN A 196 20.82 9.09 28.03
CA ASN A 196 19.59 9.74 27.63
C ASN A 196 19.33 9.60 26.12
N PHE A 197 20.23 8.96 25.37
CA PHE A 197 20.11 8.79 23.93
C PHE A 197 19.68 7.37 23.56
N THR A 198 18.85 7.28 22.52
CA THR A 198 18.48 6.01 21.87
C THR A 198 18.71 6.13 20.37
N ILE A 199 19.34 5.11 19.79
CA ILE A 199 19.60 5.00 18.36
C ILE A 199 19.06 3.64 17.91
N ASP A 200 18.13 3.63 16.97
CA ASP A 200 17.60 2.41 16.38
C ASP A 200 17.87 2.39 14.88
N VAL A 201 18.30 1.24 14.38
CA VAL A 201 18.42 0.96 12.95
C VAL A 201 17.62 -0.29 12.65
N ALA A 202 16.75 -0.21 11.65
CA ALA A 202 15.97 -1.34 11.18
C ALA A 202 16.14 -1.53 9.67
N TYR A 203 16.24 -2.77 9.26
CA TYR A 203 16.22 -3.20 7.87
C TYR A 203 14.99 -4.05 7.61
N VAL A 204 14.27 -3.77 6.54
CA VAL A 204 13.12 -4.54 6.10
C VAL A 204 13.29 -4.92 4.64
N TYR A 205 13.35 -6.23 4.39
CA TYR A 205 13.30 -6.81 3.07
C TYR A 205 11.88 -7.33 2.79
N SER A 206 11.26 -6.89 1.71
CA SER A 206 9.92 -7.35 1.30
C SER A 206 9.95 -7.92 -0.11
N LYS A 207 9.30 -9.07 -0.28
CA LYS A 207 9.08 -9.73 -1.57
C LYS A 207 7.60 -9.79 -1.88
N MET A 208 7.22 -9.42 -3.10
CA MET A 208 5.84 -9.49 -3.57
C MET A 208 5.82 -9.91 -5.04
N ASN A 209 5.00 -10.89 -5.38
CA ASN A 209 4.74 -11.21 -6.78
C ASN A 209 3.46 -10.52 -7.22
N LYS A 210 3.46 -9.97 -8.43
CA LYS A 210 2.29 -9.32 -9.00
C LYS A 210 2.16 -9.66 -10.47
N ASP A 211 0.98 -10.10 -10.86
CA ASP A 211 0.63 -10.27 -12.26
C ASP A 211 0.19 -8.92 -12.83
N TYR A 212 0.87 -8.46 -13.89
CA TYR A 212 0.52 -7.24 -14.59
C TYR A 212 -0.13 -7.60 -15.93
N TYR A 213 -1.33 -7.08 -16.17
CA TYR A 213 -2.02 -7.21 -17.44
C TYR A 213 -1.87 -5.90 -18.18
N PHE A 214 -1.37 -5.96 -19.42
CA PHE A 214 -1.44 -4.82 -20.34
C PHE A 214 -2.91 -4.49 -20.66
N TYR A 215 -3.15 -3.32 -21.28
CA TYR A 215 -4.50 -2.96 -21.72
C TYR A 215 -5.00 -3.97 -22.75
N GLY A 216 -6.02 -4.75 -22.38
CA GLY A 216 -6.76 -5.62 -23.29
C GLY A 216 -8.09 -4.98 -23.69
N THR A 217 -8.55 -5.24 -24.91
CA THR A 217 -9.93 -4.95 -25.32
C THR A 217 -10.81 -6.17 -25.08
N LYS A 218 -12.12 -6.03 -25.27
CA LYS A 218 -13.09 -7.13 -25.08
C LYS A 218 -12.73 -8.40 -25.88
N ASP A 219 -12.01 -8.23 -26.99
CA ASP A 219 -11.65 -9.29 -27.94
C ASP A 219 -10.19 -9.74 -27.83
N ILE A 220 -9.37 -9.06 -27.00
CA ILE A 220 -7.94 -9.39 -26.83
C ILE A 220 -7.68 -9.75 -25.37
N VAL A 221 -7.58 -11.05 -25.12
CA VAL A 221 -7.14 -11.58 -23.83
C VAL A 221 -5.61 -11.54 -23.80
N VAL A 222 -5.07 -10.59 -23.06
CA VAL A 222 -3.62 -10.46 -22.84
C VAL A 222 -3.16 -11.38 -21.72
N ASN A 223 -2.06 -12.10 -21.98
CA ASN A 223 -1.39 -12.89 -20.95
C ASN A 223 -0.75 -11.96 -19.91
N PRO A 224 -0.82 -12.31 -18.60
CA PRO A 224 -0.16 -11.53 -17.58
C PRO A 224 1.36 -11.63 -17.67
N VAL A 225 2.03 -10.50 -17.49
CA VAL A 225 3.46 -10.44 -17.16
C VAL A 225 3.60 -10.69 -15.66
N LYS A 226 4.29 -11.77 -15.30
CA LYS A 226 4.57 -12.10 -13.89
C LYS A 226 5.76 -11.28 -13.40
N ASN A 227 5.50 -10.30 -12.54
CA ASN A 227 6.53 -9.47 -11.94
C ASN A 227 6.86 -9.94 -10.53
N SER A 228 8.15 -9.93 -10.18
CA SER A 228 8.61 -10.14 -8.80
C SER A 228 9.27 -8.86 -8.30
N PHE A 229 8.66 -8.27 -7.28
CA PHE A 229 9.13 -7.03 -6.66
C PHE A 229 9.90 -7.35 -5.39
N HIS A 230 11.06 -6.73 -5.27
CA HIS A 230 11.93 -6.77 -4.10
C HIS A 230 12.11 -5.35 -3.59
N ASN A 231 11.71 -5.10 -2.34
CA ASN A 231 11.82 -3.79 -1.72
C ASN A 231 12.73 -3.89 -0.49
N ASN A 232 13.70 -2.98 -0.41
CA ASN A 232 14.64 -2.88 0.70
C ASN A 232 14.41 -1.53 1.37
N SER A 233 14.14 -1.53 2.67
CA SER A 233 13.96 -0.30 3.45
C SER A 233 14.94 -0.30 4.62
N VAL A 234 15.65 0.80 4.78
CA VAL A 234 16.48 1.08 5.96
C VAL A 234 15.82 2.25 6.70
N VAL A 235 15.54 2.06 7.98
CA VAL A 235 14.94 3.08 8.84
C VAL A 235 15.91 3.36 9.98
N LEU A 236 16.16 4.64 10.24
CA LEU A 236 16.99 5.10 11.34
C LEU A 236 16.17 6.04 12.22
N SER A 237 16.23 5.83 13.53
CA SER A 237 15.55 6.63 14.53
C SER A 237 16.54 7.10 15.60
N LEU A 238 16.40 8.35 16.03
CA LEU A 238 17.18 8.96 17.11
C LEU A 238 16.21 9.52 18.14
N GLY A 239 16.41 9.16 19.40
CA GLY A 239 15.63 9.64 20.53
C GLY A 239 16.52 10.25 21.61
N TYR A 240 16.03 11.31 22.26
CA TYR A 240 16.64 11.89 23.45
C TYR A 240 15.59 12.01 24.55
N ARG A 241 15.92 11.55 25.75
CA ARG A 241 15.06 11.65 26.94
C ARG A 241 15.62 12.71 27.88
N LEU A 242 14.85 13.77 28.13
CA LEU A 242 15.18 14.82 29.10
C LEU A 242 15.14 14.27 30.53
#